data_AF-E2C8Z6-F1
#
_entry.id   AF-E2C8Z6-F1
#
_cell.length_a   1.000
_cell.length_b   1.000
_cell.length_c   1.000
_cell.angle_alpha   90.00
_cell.angle_beta   90.00
_cell.angle_gamma   90.00
#
_symmetry.space_group_name_H-M   'P 1'
#
loop_
_entity.id
_entity.type
_entity.pdbx_description
1 polymer ?
#
loop_
_entity_poly.entity_id
_entity_poly.type
_entity_poly.pdbx_seq_one_letter_code
_entity_poly.pdbx_strand_id
1 'polypeptide(L)' 'YPEHWIEFNGYVQWSPNSSDLTCDFFLWGFIKRIVFATEPMNPIDMRNHITRALAIILKEILQ' A
#
# COMPACT_ATOMS: atom_id res chain seq x y z
N TYR A 1 28.42 -13.68 -26.04
CA TYR A 1 27.00 -13.51 -26.36
C TYR A 1 26.37 -12.56 -25.35
N PRO A 2 26.22 -11.25 -25.62
CA PRO A 2 25.48 -10.33 -24.78
C PRO A 2 24.12 -10.04 -25.44
N GLU A 3 23.11 -10.85 -25.15
CA GLU A 3 21.75 -10.66 -25.71
C GLU A 3 20.65 -10.82 -24.67
N HIS A 4 20.72 -10.07 -23.57
CA HIS A 4 19.53 -9.85 -22.75
C HIS A 4 19.44 -8.38 -22.35
N TRP A 5 19.28 -7.51 -23.35
CA TRP A 5 18.69 -6.18 -23.18
C TRP A 5 17.18 -6.36 -23.10
N ILE A 6 16.63 -6.31 -21.88
CA ILE A 6 15.18 -6.18 -21.69
C ILE A 6 14.91 -4.67 -21.65
N GLU A 7 14.39 -4.16 -22.76
CA GLU A 7 13.96 -2.77 -22.89
C GLU A 7 12.82 -2.48 -21.90
N PHE A 8 13.04 -1.60 -20.93
CA PHE A 8 12.00 -1.10 -20.02
C PHE A 8 11.27 0.08 -20.66
N ASN A 9 10.57 -0.17 -21.78
CA ASN A 9 9.77 0.84 -22.45
C ASN A 9 8.36 0.93 -21.83
N GLY A 10 8.31 1.46 -20.60
CA GLY A 10 7.07 1.79 -19.90
C GLY A 10 7.40 2.71 -18.72
N TYR A 11 6.82 3.90 -18.72
CA TYR A 11 7.02 4.96 -17.71
C TYR A 11 7.09 4.39 -16.29
N VAL A 12 8.25 4.60 -15.63
CA VAL A 12 8.61 4.26 -14.25
C VAL A 12 9.21 2.86 -14.04
N GLN A 13 10.52 2.78 -14.25
CA GLN A 13 11.38 1.65 -13.86
C GLN A 13 11.64 1.68 -12.35
N TRP A 14 10.80 1.00 -11.56
CA TRP A 14 11.09 0.77 -10.14
C TRP A 14 12.24 -0.25 -10.01
N SER A 15 13.18 0.01 -9.11
CA SER A 15 14.33 -0.88 -8.89
C SER A 15 13.89 -2.21 -8.25
N PRO A 16 14.56 -3.33 -8.58
CA PRO A 16 14.35 -4.59 -7.86
C PRO A 16 14.84 -4.38 -6.42
N ASN A 17 13.91 -4.35 -5.47
CA ASN A 17 14.05 -3.92 -4.06
C ASN A 17 13.64 -2.48 -3.71
N SER A 18 12.78 -1.82 -4.48
CA SER A 18 12.10 -0.61 -3.99
C SER A 18 10.97 -0.97 -3.02
N SER A 19 11.31 -1.47 -1.83
CA SER A 19 10.40 -1.52 -0.66
C SER A 19 10.70 -0.41 0.35
N ASP A 20 11.82 0.29 0.19
CA ASP A 20 12.31 1.31 1.14
C ASP A 20 11.88 2.74 0.78
N LEU A 21 11.57 2.99 -0.49
CA LEU A 21 11.18 4.32 -1.01
C LEU A 21 9.70 4.44 -1.37
N THR A 22 8.91 3.41 -1.06
CA THR A 22 7.57 3.27 -1.63
C THR A 22 6.52 3.67 -0.61
N CYS A 23 5.58 4.51 -1.05
CA CYS A 23 4.38 4.95 -0.33
C CYS A 23 3.72 3.82 0.48
N ASP A 24 3.81 2.60 -0.02
CA ASP A 24 3.31 1.37 0.59
C ASP A 24 3.80 1.10 2.02
N PHE A 25 5.03 1.47 2.41
CA PHE A 25 5.51 1.22 3.79
C PHE A 25 4.77 2.09 4.80
N PHE A 26 4.66 3.39 4.50
CA PHE A 26 3.94 4.35 5.35
C PHE A 26 2.43 4.07 5.35
N LEU A 27 1.87 3.84 4.16
CA LEU A 27 0.45 3.54 3.98
C LEU A 27 0.07 2.26 4.72
N TRP A 28 0.86 1.19 4.58
CA TRP A 28 0.60 -0.07 5.26
C TRP A 28 0.76 0.03 6.78
N GLY A 29 1.73 0.82 7.27
CA GLY A 29 1.86 1.13 8.69
C GLY A 29 0.61 1.83 9.25
N PHE A 30 0.08 2.81 8.51
CA PHE A 30 -1.12 3.55 8.88
C PHE A 30 -2.38 2.67 8.86
N ILE A 31 -2.56 1.88 7.80
CA ILE A 31 -3.70 0.95 7.67
C ILE A 31 -3.69 -0.06 8.82
N LYS A 32 -2.53 -0.68 9.13
CA LYS A 32 -2.43 -1.61 10.26
C LYS A 32 -2.83 -0.94 11.58
N ARG A 33 -2.37 0.29 11.83
CA ARG A 33 -2.72 1.00 13.06
C ARG A 33 -4.24 1.22 13.19
N ILE A 34 -4.95 1.52 12.10
CA ILE A 34 -6.41 1.70 12.14
C ILE A 34 -7.15 0.37 12.24
N VAL A 35 -6.75 -0.61 11.44
CA VAL A 35 -7.41 -1.92 11.37
C VAL A 35 -7.27 -2.69 12.68
N PHE A 36 -6.10 -2.59 13.32
CA PHE A 36 -5.81 -3.26 14.61
C PHE A 36 -6.02 -2.36 15.84
N ALA A 37 -6.52 -1.13 15.69
CA ALA A 37 -6.90 -0.30 16.84
C ALA A 37 -8.07 -0.90 17.64
N THR A 38 -8.85 -1.78 17.02
CA THR A 38 -9.96 -2.50 17.64
C THR A 38 -9.87 -3.95 17.17
N GLU A 39 -9.86 -4.88 18.11
CA GLU A 39 -9.76 -6.31 17.80
C GLU A 39 -10.99 -6.75 16.98
N PRO A 40 -10.81 -7.16 15.71
CA PRO A 40 -11.94 -7.54 14.88
C PRO A 40 -12.43 -8.93 15.32
N MET A 41 -13.65 -8.98 15.86
CA MET A 41 -14.25 -10.23 16.31
C MET A 41 -14.78 -11.08 15.14
N ASN A 42 -15.08 -10.44 14.00
CA ASN A 42 -15.58 -11.10 12.79
C ASN A 42 -14.89 -10.61 11.50
N PRO A 43 -14.87 -11.44 10.43
CA PRO A 43 -14.35 -11.05 9.13
C PRO A 43 -15.14 -9.91 8.45
N ILE A 44 -16.37 -9.66 8.87
CA ILE A 44 -17.17 -8.50 8.42
C ILE A 44 -16.64 -7.22 9.05
N ASP A 45 -16.32 -7.25 10.34
CA ASP A 45 -15.77 -6.11 11.07
C ASP A 45 -14.39 -5.73 10.53
N MET A 46 -13.56 -6.74 10.22
CA MET A 46 -12.27 -6.52 9.58
C MET A 46 -12.40 -5.83 8.22
N ARG A 47 -13.38 -6.22 7.40
CA ARG A 47 -13.67 -5.54 6.12
C ARG A 47 -14.11 -4.10 6.34
N ASN A 48 -15.02 -3.87 7.30
CA ASN A 48 -15.49 -2.53 7.64
C ASN A 48 -14.34 -1.63 8.14
N HIS A 49 -13.39 -2.17 8.91
CA HIS A 49 -12.22 -1.44 9.40
C HIS A 49 -11.28 -1.06 8.26
N ILE A 50 -11.03 -1.95 7.30
CA ILE A 50 -10.22 -1.66 6.11
C ILE A 50 -10.88 -0.55 5.28
N THR A 51 -12.19 -0.64 5.02
CA THR A 51 -12.91 0.39 4.26
C THR A 51 -12.86 1.76 4.95
N ARG A 52 -13.00 1.80 6.29
CA ARG A 52 -12.85 3.04 7.06
C ARG A 52 -11.44 3.59 7.00
N ALA A 53 -10.41 2.75 7.13
CA ALA A 53 -9.02 3.17 7.02
C ALA A 53 -8.74 3.83 5.67
N LEU A 54 -9.22 3.22 4.58
CA LEU A 54 -9.08 3.77 3.23
C LEU A 54 -9.85 5.08 3.04
N ALA A 55 -11.05 5.22 3.62
CA ALA A 55 -11.82 6.47 3.56
C ALA A 55 -11.12 7.62 4.29
N ILE A 56 -10.46 7.34 5.42
CA ILE A 56 -9.66 8.32 6.16
C ILE A 56 -8.45 8.75 5.32
N ILE A 57 -7.72 7.78 4.75
CA ILE A 57 -6.57 8.07 3.88
C ILE A 57 -6.98 8.92 2.68
N LEU A 58 -8.07 8.56 2.01
CA LEU A 58 -8.57 9.29 0.85
C LEU A 58 -8.91 10.74 1.19
N LYS A 59 -9.47 10.97 2.37
CA LYS A 59 -9.77 12.32 2.87
C LYS A 59 -8.47 13.09 3.16
N GLU A 60 -7.51 12.50 3.87
CA GLU A 60 -6.27 13.18 4.25
C GLU A 60 -5.35 13.47 3.04
N ILE A 61 -5.40 12.64 1.98
CA ILE A 61 -4.55 12.81 0.79
C ILE A 61 -5.16 13.75 -0.25
N LEU A 62 -6.49 13.89 -0.30
CA LEU A 62 -7.19 14.73 -1.30
C LEU A 62 -7.63 16.12 -0.78
N GLN A 63 -7.23 16.50 0.44
CA GLN A 63 -7.46 17.84 1.00
C GLN A 63 -6.26 18.76 0.80
#